data_AF-A0AAX3LIW0-F1
#
_entry.id   AF-A0AAX3LIW0-F1
#
_cell.length_a   1.000
_cell.length_b   1.000
_cell.length_c   1.000
_cell.angle_alpha   90.00
_cell.angle_beta   90.00
_cell.angle_gamma   90.00
#
_symmetry.space_group_name_H-M   'P 1'
#
loop_
_entity.id
_entity.type
_entity.pdbx_description
1 polymer ?
#
loop_
_entity_poly.entity_id
_entity_poly.type
_entity_poly.pdbx_seq_one_letter_code
_entity_poly.pdbx_strand_id
1 'polypeptide(L)'
;MQWLLILLVILGGMGLSVEAGLLGPLGGEVGDLWATFSIFGTGAALTFLLMLFFSPRNSPSFFAQPAWQLLGGVLGPVYVVILTLATPAIGIALTMIGILAGQVFKSLIIDHFGLLGTTPRKINGKRIIALLFIIAALVLVAQG
;
A
#
# COMPACT_ATOMS: atom_id res chain seq x y z
N MET A 1 -3.75 -6.84 22.67
CA MET A 1 -2.71 -6.33 21.75
C MET A 1 -3.04 -6.58 20.28
N GLN A 2 -3.31 -7.82 19.84
CA GLN A 2 -3.57 -8.14 18.43
C GLN A 2 -4.76 -7.38 17.81
N TRP A 3 -5.88 -7.28 18.53
CA TRP A 3 -7.06 -6.53 18.05
C TRP A 3 -6.81 -5.02 17.88
N LEU A 4 -5.96 -4.43 18.72
CA LEU A 4 -5.56 -3.03 18.59
C LEU A 4 -4.74 -2.80 17.31
N LEU A 5 -3.82 -3.69 17.00
CA LEU A 5 -3.04 -3.63 15.76
C LEU A 5 -3.94 -3.79 14.53
N ILE A 6 -4.93 -4.69 14.59
CA ILE A 6 -5.92 -4.83 13.51
C ILE A 6 -6.68 -3.51 13.30
N LEU A 7 -7.11 -2.87 14.38
CA LEU A 7 -7.81 -1.57 14.29
C LEU A 7 -6.92 -0.48 13.70
N LEU A 8 -5.65 -0.40 14.11
CA LEU A 8 -4.69 0.57 13.54
C LEU A 8 -4.44 0.32 12.04
N VAL A 9 -4.36 -0.94 11.62
CA VAL A 9 -4.20 -1.30 10.19
C VAL A 9 -5.45 -0.92 9.40
N ILE A 10 -6.65 -1.12 9.96
CA ILE A 10 -7.90 -0.69 9.33
C ILE A 10 -7.91 0.84 9.18
N LEU A 11 -7.57 1.59 10.23
CA LEU A 11 -7.49 3.05 10.16
C LEU A 11 -6.45 3.52 9.14
N GLY A 12 -5.29 2.86 9.08
CA GLY A 12 -4.27 3.13 8.07
C GLY A 12 -4.79 2.88 6.65
N GLY A 13 -5.52 1.78 6.45
CA GLY A 13 -6.16 1.46 5.17
C GLY A 13 -7.25 2.45 4.77
N MET A 14 -8.04 2.96 5.72
CA MET A 14 -8.99 4.05 5.47
C MET A 14 -8.28 5.32 4.98
N GLY A 15 -7.06 5.58 5.48
CA GLY A 15 -6.20 6.66 4.99
C GLY A 15 -5.90 6.56 3.49
N LEU A 16 -5.70 5.35 2.95
CA LEU A 16 -5.45 5.13 1.51
C LEU A 16 -6.67 5.50 0.65
N SER A 17 -7.89 5.29 1.14
CA SER A 17 -9.11 5.74 0.45
C SER A 17 -9.22 7.26 0.41
N VAL A 18 -8.84 7.93 1.49
CA VAL A 18 -8.76 9.40 1.54
C VAL A 18 -7.68 9.89 0.57
N GLU A 19 -6.52 9.23 0.56
CA GLU A 19 -5.43 9.50 -0.37
C GLU A 19 -5.90 9.52 -1.83
N ALA A 20 -6.62 8.47 -2.23
CA ALA A 20 -7.17 8.34 -3.58
C ALA A 20 -8.15 9.46 -3.93
N GLY A 21 -9.02 9.82 -2.99
CA GLY A 21 -9.98 10.91 -3.16
C GLY A 21 -9.33 12.29 -3.28
N LEU A 22 -8.17 12.50 -2.67
CA LEU A 22 -7.40 13.73 -2.79
C LEU A 22 -6.55 13.76 -4.06
N LEU A 23 -5.93 12.64 -4.41
CA LEU A 23 -5.00 12.54 -5.55
C LEU A 23 -5.71 12.68 -6.89
N GLY A 24 -6.90 12.09 -7.08
CA GLY A 24 -7.61 12.15 -8.36
C GLY A 24 -7.84 13.59 -8.84
N PRO A 25 -8.51 14.45 -8.04
CA PRO A 25 -8.71 15.86 -8.38
C PRO A 25 -7.39 16.64 -8.50
N LEU A 26 -6.46 16.44 -7.55
CA LEU A 26 -5.18 17.15 -7.56
C LEU A 26 -4.36 16.82 -8.82
N GLY A 27 -4.34 15.55 -9.26
CA GLY A 27 -3.71 15.13 -10.51
C GLY A 27 -4.33 15.80 -11.74
N GLY A 28 -5.65 15.99 -11.74
CA GLY A 28 -6.35 16.74 -12.79
C GLY A 28 -5.99 18.23 -12.85
N GLU A 29 -5.68 18.86 -11.72
CA GLU A 29 -5.38 20.29 -11.65
C GLU A 29 -3.91 20.63 -11.89
N VAL A 30 -2.98 19.86 -11.31
CA VAL A 30 -1.54 20.16 -11.35
C VAL A 30 -0.71 19.12 -12.10
N GLY A 31 -1.31 18.02 -12.55
CA GLY A 31 -0.67 16.89 -13.22
C GLY A 31 -0.31 15.75 -12.25
N ASP A 32 -0.45 14.51 -12.73
CA ASP A 32 -0.33 13.29 -11.91
C ASP A 32 1.02 13.16 -11.20
N LEU A 33 2.11 13.54 -11.89
CA LEU A 33 3.46 13.48 -11.32
C LEU A 33 3.68 14.54 -10.23
N TRP A 34 3.07 15.73 -10.37
CA TRP A 34 3.14 16.77 -9.34
C TRP A 34 2.32 16.40 -8.11
N ALA A 35 1.12 15.84 -8.31
CA ALA A 35 0.29 15.32 -7.23
C ALA A 35 1.01 14.20 -6.47
N THR A 36 1.61 13.25 -7.21
CA THR A 36 2.42 12.16 -6.63
C THR A 36 3.63 12.71 -5.88
N PHE A 37 4.38 13.66 -6.46
CA PHE A 37 5.53 14.27 -5.80
C PHE A 37 5.15 14.99 -4.51
N SER A 38 4.02 15.70 -4.49
CA SER A 38 3.53 16.42 -3.31
C SER A 38 3.28 15.49 -2.12
N ILE A 39 2.60 14.37 -2.35
CA ILE A 39 2.27 13.44 -1.27
C ILE A 39 3.49 12.68 -0.75
N PHE A 40 4.38 12.23 -1.63
CA PHE A 40 5.64 11.62 -1.23
C PHE A 40 6.58 12.62 -0.56
N GLY A 41 6.64 13.86 -1.04
CA GLY A 41 7.42 14.92 -0.43
C GLY A 41 6.95 15.24 0.98
N THR A 42 5.63 15.35 1.19
CA THR A 42 5.02 15.57 2.51
C THR A 42 5.28 14.38 3.44
N GLY A 43 5.10 13.14 2.95
CA GLY A 43 5.38 11.93 3.71
C GLY A 43 6.87 11.80 4.08
N ALA A 44 7.77 12.14 3.15
CA ALA A 44 9.21 12.13 3.37
C ALA A 44 9.61 13.18 4.42
N ALA A 45 9.06 14.40 4.34
CA ALA A 45 9.32 15.44 5.32
C ALA A 45 8.83 15.04 6.73
N LEU A 46 7.63 14.49 6.84
CA LEU A 46 7.07 14.01 8.11
C LEU A 46 7.93 12.88 8.70
N THR A 47 8.26 11.87 7.91
CA THR A 47 9.07 10.73 8.37
C THR A 47 10.50 11.14 8.70
N PHE A 48 11.08 12.10 7.98
CA PHE A 48 12.37 12.69 8.31
C PHE A 48 12.35 13.41 9.66
N LEU A 49 11.32 14.22 9.94
CA LEU A 49 11.16 14.85 11.26
C LEU A 49 11.02 13.80 12.37
N LEU A 50 10.18 12.78 12.17
CA LEU A 50 10.04 11.70 13.15
C LEU A 50 11.37 10.96 13.38
N MET A 51 12.16 10.76 12.33
CA MET A 51 13.48 10.18 12.43
C MET A 51 14.42 11.02 13.31
N LEU A 52 14.44 12.35 13.13
CA LEU A 52 15.32 13.24 13.89
C LEU A 52 15.05 13.20 15.40
N PHE A 53 13.79 13.07 15.81
CA PHE A 53 13.38 13.15 17.21
C PHE A 53 13.20 11.79 17.91
N PHE A 54 12.81 10.75 17.17
CA PHE A 54 12.39 9.47 17.76
C PHE A 54 13.24 8.26 17.33
N SER A 55 14.13 8.39 16.33
CA SER A 55 14.89 7.24 15.83
C SER A 55 16.00 6.81 16.79
N PRO A 56 16.16 5.50 17.06
CA PRO A 56 17.30 4.97 17.81
C PRO A 56 18.63 5.26 17.11
N ARG A 57 19.56 5.90 17.83
CA ARG A 57 20.89 6.28 17.31
C ARG A 57 21.87 5.11 17.11
N ASN A 58 21.55 3.93 17.64
CA ASN A 58 22.39 2.73 17.54
C ASN A 58 21.97 1.79 16.41
N SER A 59 21.19 2.28 15.43
CA SER A 59 20.74 1.47 14.30
C SER A 59 21.87 1.28 13.26
N PRO A 60 21.93 0.13 12.56
CA PRO A 60 22.85 -0.06 11.44
C PRO A 60 22.68 1.04 10.39
N SER A 61 23.78 1.44 9.74
CA SER A 61 23.72 2.43 8.67
C SER A 61 22.75 2.00 7.57
N PHE A 62 21.90 2.93 7.14
CA PHE A 62 20.99 2.75 6.01
C PHE A 62 21.73 2.25 4.76
N PHE A 63 22.91 2.84 4.48
CA PHE A 63 23.74 2.48 3.33
C PHE A 63 24.47 1.14 3.48
N ALA A 64 24.46 0.54 4.67
CA ALA A 64 25.01 -0.80 4.88
C ALA A 64 24.01 -1.91 4.55
N GLN A 65 22.74 -1.59 4.25
CA GLN A 65 21.73 -2.57 3.93
C GLN A 65 21.78 -2.99 2.45
N PRO A 66 21.36 -4.23 2.11
CA PRO A 66 21.30 -4.68 0.74
C PRO A 66 20.41 -3.78 -0.14
N ALA A 67 20.93 -3.41 -1.32
CA ALA A 67 20.24 -2.48 -2.22
C ALA A 67 18.80 -2.90 -2.61
N TRP A 68 18.53 -4.20 -2.68
CA TRP A 68 17.19 -4.72 -2.99
C TRP A 68 16.14 -4.41 -1.92
N GLN A 69 16.54 -4.23 -0.65
CA GLN A 69 15.64 -3.78 0.41
C GLN A 69 15.25 -2.31 0.22
N LEU A 70 16.17 -1.52 -0.33
CA LEU A 70 15.97 -0.09 -0.61
C LEU A 70 15.05 0.12 -1.82
N LEU A 71 14.96 -0.85 -2.73
CA LEU A 71 14.03 -0.81 -3.88
C LEU A 71 12.55 -0.81 -3.46
N GLY A 72 12.22 -1.19 -2.22
CA GLY A 72 10.85 -1.10 -1.71
C GLY A 72 10.27 0.30 -1.81
N GLY A 73 11.10 1.35 -1.70
CA GLY A 73 10.68 2.74 -1.84
C GLY A 73 10.17 3.12 -3.23
N VAL A 74 10.56 2.38 -4.29
CA VAL A 74 10.13 2.65 -5.68
C VAL A 74 8.70 2.18 -5.93
N LEU A 75 8.24 1.14 -5.21
CA LEU A 75 6.91 0.58 -5.41
C LEU A 75 5.79 1.54 -4.98
N GLY A 76 6.07 2.42 -4.01
CA GLY A 76 5.13 3.43 -3.54
C GLY A 76 4.71 4.42 -4.63
N PRO A 77 5.65 5.15 -5.27
CA PRO A 77 5.32 6.08 -6.36
C PRO A 77 4.58 5.41 -7.51
N VAL A 78 4.98 4.19 -7.90
CA VAL A 78 4.26 3.42 -8.94
C VAL A 78 2.80 3.17 -8.54
N TYR A 79 2.57 2.77 -7.28
CA TYR A 79 1.23 2.58 -6.73
C TYR A 79 0.41 3.88 -6.78
N VAL A 80 0.97 5.01 -6.36
CA VAL A 80 0.27 6.31 -6.33
C VAL A 80 -0.03 6.84 -7.73
N VAL A 81 0.85 6.63 -8.70
CA VAL A 81 0.58 6.98 -10.11
C VAL A 81 -0.61 6.16 -10.62
N ILE A 82 -0.62 4.84 -10.38
CA ILE A 82 -1.77 3.99 -10.75
C ILE A 82 -3.03 4.49 -10.05
N LEU A 83 -2.94 4.86 -8.78
CA LEU A 83 -4.06 5.36 -7.99
C LEU A 83 -4.63 6.66 -8.58
N THR A 84 -3.76 7.60 -8.95
CA THR A 84 -4.12 8.90 -9.52
C THR A 84 -4.80 8.74 -10.89
N LEU A 85 -4.31 7.80 -11.70
CA LEU A 85 -4.89 7.52 -13.02
C LEU A 85 -6.19 6.71 -12.95
N ALA A 86 -6.25 5.69 -12.09
CA ALA A 86 -7.38 4.76 -12.04
C ALA A 86 -8.57 5.34 -11.27
N THR A 87 -8.33 6.04 -10.16
CA THR A 87 -9.40 6.50 -9.26
C THR A 87 -10.44 7.38 -9.95
N PRO A 88 -10.09 8.37 -10.79
CA PRO A 88 -11.07 9.17 -11.53
C PRO A 88 -11.82 8.38 -12.59
N ALA A 89 -11.21 7.32 -13.14
CA ALA A 89 -11.78 6.54 -14.24
C ALA A 89 -12.80 5.50 -13.78
N ILE A 90 -12.54 4.82 -12.65
CA ILE A 90 -13.36 3.69 -12.17
C ILE A 90 -13.92 3.88 -10.76
N GLY A 91 -13.62 5.01 -10.11
CA GLY A 91 -14.08 5.34 -8.76
C GLY A 91 -13.19 4.78 -7.64
N ILE A 92 -13.29 5.40 -6.45
CA ILE A 92 -12.45 5.08 -5.28
C ILE A 92 -12.68 3.64 -4.78
N ALA A 93 -13.95 3.23 -4.65
CA ALA A 93 -14.30 1.92 -4.08
C ALA A 93 -13.73 0.77 -4.92
N LEU A 94 -13.95 0.81 -6.24
CA LEU A 94 -13.46 -0.22 -7.15
C LEU A 94 -11.93 -0.26 -7.20
N THR A 95 -11.29 0.92 -7.19
CA THR A 95 -9.82 1.04 -7.15
C THR A 95 -9.24 0.40 -5.88
N MET A 96 -9.80 0.70 -4.71
CA MET A 96 -9.32 0.16 -3.43
C MET A 96 -9.50 -1.36 -3.32
N ILE A 97 -10.64 -1.89 -3.74
CA ILE A 97 -10.87 -3.34 -3.73
C ILE A 97 -9.91 -4.04 -4.69
N GLY A 98 -9.64 -3.45 -5.86
CA GLY A 98 -8.69 -3.98 -6.84
C GLY A 98 -7.27 -4.04 -6.30
N ILE A 99 -6.84 -2.96 -5.63
CA ILE A 99 -5.55 -2.89 -4.92
C ILE A 99 -5.48 -3.98 -3.85
N LEU A 100 -6.51 -4.10 -3.00
CA LEU A 100 -6.57 -5.09 -1.94
C LEU A 100 -6.49 -6.52 -2.49
N ALA A 101 -7.17 -6.81 -3.60
CA ALA A 101 -7.11 -8.10 -4.28
C ALA A 101 -5.67 -8.44 -4.71
N GLY A 102 -4.99 -7.49 -5.36
CA GLY A 102 -3.59 -7.65 -5.78
C GLY A 102 -2.63 -7.83 -4.60
N GLN A 103 -2.79 -7.03 -3.55
CA GLN A 103 -1.98 -7.11 -2.32
C GLN A 103 -2.12 -8.46 -1.63
N VAL A 104 -3.35 -8.95 -1.45
CA VAL A 104 -3.62 -10.25 -0.82
C VAL A 104 -3.09 -11.39 -1.69
N PHE A 105 -3.34 -11.37 -3.01
CA PHE A 105 -2.82 -12.38 -3.92
C PHE A 105 -1.28 -12.48 -3.85
N LYS A 106 -0.59 -11.34 -3.96
CA LYS A 106 0.87 -11.32 -3.90
C LYS A 106 1.40 -11.72 -2.52
N SER A 107 0.73 -11.33 -1.44
CA SER A 107 1.07 -11.74 -0.07
C SER A 107 1.02 -13.26 0.09
N LEU A 108 0.03 -13.94 -0.49
CA LEU A 108 -0.04 -15.41 -0.44
C LEU A 108 1.16 -16.07 -1.12
N ILE A 109 1.61 -15.54 -2.26
CA ILE A 109 2.80 -16.04 -2.97
C ILE A 109 4.06 -15.82 -2.12
N ILE A 110 4.23 -14.61 -1.56
CA ILE A 110 5.38 -14.27 -0.71
C ILE A 110 5.43 -15.20 0.51
N ASP A 111 4.30 -15.34 1.21
CA ASP A 111 4.17 -16.20 2.39
C ASP A 111 4.43 -17.68 2.05
N HIS A 112 3.92 -18.17 0.92
CA HIS A 112 4.04 -19.58 0.52
C HIS A 112 5.49 -19.99 0.28
N PHE A 113 6.22 -19.15 -0.46
CA PHE A 113 7.60 -19.42 -0.84
C PHE A 113 8.62 -18.87 0.17
N GLY A 114 8.17 -18.19 1.24
CA GLY A 114 9.06 -17.55 2.21
C GLY A 114 9.93 -16.45 1.59
N LEU A 115 9.41 -15.76 0.57
CA LEU A 115 10.17 -14.73 -0.13
C LEU A 115 10.44 -13.56 0.84
N LEU A 116 11.47 -12.76 0.54
CA LEU A 116 11.85 -11.56 1.30
C LEU A 116 12.25 -11.84 2.76
N GLY A 117 12.72 -13.06 3.06
CA GLY A 117 13.13 -13.46 4.40
C GLY A 117 11.97 -13.74 5.36
N THR A 118 10.74 -13.89 4.83
CA THR A 118 9.56 -14.24 5.62
C THR A 118 9.58 -15.72 6.00
N THR A 119 9.04 -16.07 7.18
CA THR A 119 8.88 -17.48 7.57
C THR A 119 7.86 -18.14 6.63
N PRO A 120 8.20 -19.22 5.90
CA PRO A 120 7.27 -19.86 4.99
C PRO A 120 5.99 -20.29 5.71
N ARG A 121 4.85 -19.89 5.16
CA ARG A 121 3.51 -20.25 5.65
C ARG A 121 2.75 -20.91 4.52
N LYS A 122 2.42 -22.20 4.70
CA LYS A 122 1.61 -22.93 3.73
C LYS A 122 0.28 -22.21 3.51
N ILE A 123 -0.10 -22.08 2.24
CA ILE A 123 -1.42 -21.57 1.88
C ILE A 123 -2.44 -22.57 2.40
N ASN A 124 -3.42 -22.08 3.17
CA ASN A 124 -4.53 -22.88 3.66
C ASN A 124 -5.81 -22.52 2.90
N GLY A 125 -6.80 -23.42 2.91
CA GLY A 125 -8.06 -23.20 2.20
C GLY A 125 -8.78 -21.91 2.61
N LYS A 126 -8.66 -21.50 3.88
CA LYS A 126 -9.27 -20.27 4.39
C LYS A 126 -8.71 -19.01 3.71
N ARG A 127 -7.41 -18.95 3.44
CA ARG A 127 -6.76 -17.85 2.73
C ARG A 127 -7.18 -17.76 1.27
N ILE A 128 -7.37 -18.92 0.62
CA ILE A 128 -7.88 -18.99 -0.74
C ILE A 128 -9.34 -18.49 -0.79
N ILE A 129 -10.18 -18.97 0.14
CA ILE A 129 -11.58 -18.52 0.26
C ILE A 129 -11.66 -17.01 0.50
N ALA A 130 -10.81 -16.46 1.37
CA ALA A 130 -10.77 -15.02 1.61
C ALA A 130 -10.43 -14.23 0.34
N LEU A 131 -9.44 -14.69 -0.45
CA LEU A 131 -9.12 -14.06 -1.74
C LEU A 131 -10.30 -14.14 -2.73
N LEU A 132 -10.99 -15.28 -2.79
CA LEU A 132 -12.18 -15.43 -3.64
C LEU A 132 -13.30 -14.46 -3.25
N PHE A 133 -13.51 -14.21 -1.96
CA PHE A 133 -14.49 -13.21 -1.51
C PHE A 133 -14.09 -11.78 -1.88
N ILE A 134 -12.80 -11.45 -1.84
CA ILE A 134 -12.33 -10.13 -2.29
C ILE A 134 -12.56 -9.97 -3.80
N ILE A 135 -12.29 -11.00 -4.60
CA ILE A 135 -12.56 -10.99 -6.05
C ILE A 135 -14.07 -10.90 -6.31
N ALA A 136 -14.89 -11.63 -5.57
CA ALA A 136 -16.34 -11.53 -5.69
C ALA A 136 -16.85 -10.12 -5.37
N ALA A 137 -16.36 -9.50 -4.30
CA ALA A 137 -16.66 -8.12 -3.96
C ALA A 137 -16.24 -7.15 -5.08
N LEU A 138 -15.06 -7.36 -5.68
CA LEU A 138 -14.58 -6.57 -6.82
C LEU A 138 -15.55 -6.64 -8.00
N VAL A 139 -15.97 -7.85 -8.37
CA VAL A 139 -16.89 -8.06 -9.50
C VAL A 139 -18.26 -7.43 -9.23
N LEU A 140 -18.79 -7.57 -8.01
CA LEU A 140 -20.07 -6.99 -7.64
C LEU A 140 -20.04 -5.46 -7.70
N VAL A 141 -18.96 -4.84 -7.19
CA VAL A 141 -18.79 -3.38 -7.24
C VAL A 141 -18.52 -2.90 -8.67
N ALA A 142 -17.90 -3.70 -9.52
CA ALA A 142 -17.69 -3.34 -10.93
C ALA A 142 -18.97 -3.38 -11.77
N GLN A 143 -20.00 -4.10 -11.31
CA GLN A 143 -21.27 -4.29 -12.01
C GLN A 143 -22.39 -3.37 -11.50
N GLY A 144 -22.23 -2.75 -10.34
CA GLY A 144 -23.19 -1.83 -9.73
C GLY A 144 -22.83 -0.38 -9.98
#